data_AF-A0A1M7SFT0-F1
#
_entry.id   AF-A0A1M7SFT0-F1
#
_cell.length_a   1.000
_cell.length_b   1.000
_cell.length_c   1.000
_cell.angle_alpha   90.00
_cell.angle_beta   90.00
_cell.angle_gamma   90.00
#
_symmetry.space_group_name_H-M   'P 1'
#
loop_
_entity.id
_entity.type
_entity.pdbx_description
1 polymer ?
#
loop_
_entity_poly.entity_id
_entity_poly.type
_entity_poly.pdbx_seq_one_letter_code
_entity_poly.pdbx_strand_id
1 'polypeptide(L)' 'MNMREIYRKVARKHGVSVKEVKRDMQAAIEFAYNRPGRSEREKMVQESVERANGVPTVKELIAFAVGELREQEK' A
#
# COMPACT_ATOMS: atom_id res chain seq x y z
N MET A 1 3.15 -13.29 4.20
CA MET A 1 3.81 -12.20 3.44
C MET A 1 5.04 -11.70 4.19
N ASN A 2 6.25 -11.88 3.65
CA ASN A 2 7.48 -11.38 4.28
C ASN A 2 7.87 -10.00 3.69
N MET A 3 7.46 -8.92 4.38
CA MET A 3 7.73 -7.55 3.92
C MET A 3 9.21 -7.25 3.74
N ARG A 4 10.09 -7.84 4.56
CA ARG A 4 11.54 -7.61 4.46
C ARG A 4 12.10 -8.13 3.14
N GLU A 5 11.61 -9.26 2.65
CA GLU A 5 11.99 -9.81 1.36
C GLU A 5 11.46 -8.99 0.19
N ILE A 6 10.20 -8.56 0.27
CA ILE A 6 9.57 -7.72 -0.76
C ILE A 6 10.38 -6.42 -0.92
N TYR A 7 10.67 -5.72 0.17
CA TYR A 7 11.46 -4.49 0.10
C TYR A 7 12.85 -4.71 -0.48
N ARG A 8 13.54 -5.82 -0.13
CA ARG A 8 14.86 -6.15 -0.70
C ARG A 8 14.78 -6.45 -2.20
N LYS A 9 13.74 -7.15 -2.66
CA LYS A 9 13.55 -7.45 -4.09
C LYS A 9 13.32 -6.18 -4.90
N VAL A 10 12.44 -5.29 -4.42
CA VAL A 10 12.17 -4.00 -5.07
C VAL A 10 13.44 -3.13 -5.08
N ALA A 11 14.11 -3.00 -3.94
CA ALA A 11 15.35 -2.23 -3.81
C ALA A 11 16.42 -2.67 -4.83
N ARG A 12 16.68 -3.98 -4.92
CA ARG A 12 17.65 -4.55 -5.88
C ARG A 12 17.23 -4.32 -7.32
N LYS A 13 15.94 -4.50 -7.65
CA LYS A 13 15.43 -4.32 -9.00
C LYS A 13 15.60 -2.89 -9.51
N HIS A 14 15.45 -1.91 -8.62
CA HIS A 14 15.47 -0.49 -8.99
C HIS A 14 16.79 0.22 -8.64
N GLY A 15 17.79 -0.48 -8.09
CA GLY A 15 19.08 0.12 -7.73
C GLY A 15 19.01 1.13 -6.58
N VAL A 16 18.00 1.02 -5.71
CA VAL A 16 17.75 1.93 -4.57
C VAL A 16 17.92 1.21 -3.24
N SER A 17 17.96 1.94 -2.13
CA SER A 17 18.03 1.34 -0.80
C SER A 17 16.67 0.82 -0.31
N VAL A 18 16.69 -0.16 0.60
CA VAL A 18 15.49 -0.63 1.30
C VAL A 18 14.81 0.49 2.09
N LYS A 19 15.58 1.48 2.57
CA LYS A 19 15.05 2.63 3.32
C LYS A 19 14.21 3.53 2.40
N GLU A 20 14.69 3.80 1.19
CA GLU A 20 13.96 4.57 0.18
C GLU A 20 12.67 3.85 -0.22
N VAL A 21 12.72 2.54 -0.50
CA VAL A 21 11.51 1.77 -0.82
C VAL A 21 10.45 1.90 0.27
N LYS A 22 10.84 1.70 1.54
CA LYS A 22 9.88 1.82 2.66
C LYS A 22 9.28 3.22 2.77
N ARG A 23 10.13 4.25 2.67
CA ARG A 23 9.71 5.65 2.77
C ARG A 23 8.75 6.00 1.63
N ASP A 24 9.13 5.69 0.40
CA ASP A 24 8.40 6.15 -0.78
C ASP A 24 7.07 5.39 -0.93
N MET A 25 7.03 4.10 -0.57
CA MET A 25 5.78 3.35 -0.50
C MET A 25 4.82 3.96 0.53
N GLN A 26 5.28 4.24 1.75
CA GLN A 26 4.42 4.84 2.77
C GLN A 26 3.97 6.26 2.37
N ALA A 27 4.87 7.07 1.82
CA ALA A 27 4.56 8.42 1.35
C ALA A 27 3.52 8.41 0.22
N ALA A 28 3.57 7.44 -0.69
CA ALA A 28 2.56 7.29 -1.74
C ALA A 28 1.16 6.99 -1.16
N ILE A 29 1.09 6.15 -0.12
CA ILE A 29 -0.17 5.84 0.56
C ILE A 29 -0.69 7.08 1.29
N GLU A 30 0.17 7.77 2.04
CA GLU A 30 -0.20 9.02 2.73
C GLU A 30 -0.70 10.08 1.74
N PHE A 31 -0.01 10.25 0.61
CA PHE A 31 -0.45 11.15 -0.45
C PHE A 31 -1.84 10.76 -0.96
N ALA A 32 -2.07 9.47 -1.25
CA ALA A 32 -3.35 8.99 -1.75
C ALA A 32 -4.50 9.21 -0.75
N TYR A 33 -4.26 9.05 0.55
CA TYR A 33 -5.27 9.22 1.59
C TYR A 33 -5.47 10.67 2.04
N ASN A 34 -4.46 11.53 1.90
CA ASN A 34 -4.55 12.94 2.29
C ASN A 34 -4.86 13.88 1.14
N ARG A 35 -4.93 13.36 -0.11
CA ARG A 35 -5.25 14.16 -1.28
C ARG A 35 -6.62 14.84 -1.12
N PRO A 36 -6.71 16.18 -1.26
CA PRO A 36 -8.00 16.84 -1.36
C PRO A 36 -8.69 16.47 -2.68
N GLY A 37 -10.03 16.49 -2.70
CA GLY A 37 -10.79 16.21 -3.93
C GLY A 37 -10.74 14.75 -4.39
N ARG A 38 -10.55 13.79 -3.48
CA ARG A 38 -10.82 12.37 -3.76
C ARG A 38 -12.28 12.19 -4.18
N SER A 39 -12.48 11.45 -5.26
CA SER A 39 -13.81 11.03 -5.70
C SER A 39 -14.46 10.12 -4.65
N GLU A 40 -15.79 10.04 -4.65
CA GLU A 40 -16.52 9.13 -3.76
C GLU A 40 -16.08 7.68 -3.94
N ARG A 41 -15.83 7.26 -5.19
CA ARG A 41 -15.32 5.92 -5.47
C ARG A 41 -13.96 5.65 -4.83
N GLU A 42 -13.04 6.62 -4.88
CA GLU A 42 -11.74 6.49 -4.23
C GLU A 42 -11.87 6.40 -2.71
N LYS A 43 -12.75 7.21 -2.09
CA LYS A 43 -13.01 7.15 -0.66
C LYS A 43 -13.57 5.78 -0.25
N MET A 44 -14.57 5.29 -0.98
CA MET A 44 -15.19 3.98 -0.71
C MET A 44 -14.16 2.85 -0.72
N VAL A 45 -13.32 2.78 -1.76
CA VAL A 45 -12.25 1.76 -1.84
C VAL A 45 -11.20 1.97 -0.76
N GLN A 46 -10.86 3.21 -0.44
CA GLN A 46 -9.91 3.50 0.64
C GLN A 46 -10.47 3.10 2.00
N GLU A 47 -11.78 3.23 2.24
CA GLU A 47 -12.48 2.83 3.47
C GLU A 47 -12.57 1.31 3.65
N SER A 48 -12.59 0.53 2.56
CA SER A 48 -12.58 -0.94 2.66
C SER A 48 -11.23 -1.54 3.10
N VAL A 49 -10.16 -0.75 3.11
CA VAL A 49 -8.85 -1.19 3.64
C VAL A 49 -8.88 -1.18 5.18
N GLU A 50 -8.90 -2.37 5.79
CA GLU A 50 -8.73 -2.52 7.24
C GLU A 50 -7.41 -1.89 7.70
N ARG A 51 -7.50 -1.01 8.71
CA ARG A 51 -6.37 -0.24 9.22
C ARG A 51 -6.57 0.11 10.68
N ALA A 52 -5.49 0.06 11.46
CA ALA A 52 -5.57 0.30 12.89
C ALA A 52 -6.01 1.72 13.25
N ASN A 53 -5.43 2.77 12.63
CA ASN A 53 -5.80 4.17 12.82
C ASN A 53 -5.30 5.04 11.65
N GLY A 54 -6.18 5.83 11.03
CA GLY A 54 -5.79 6.86 10.05
C GLY A 54 -5.46 6.32 8.65
N VAL A 55 -4.22 6.54 8.19
CA VAL A 55 -3.69 6.07 6.89
C VAL A 55 -3.14 4.65 7.06
N PRO A 56 -3.43 3.70 6.15
CA PRO A 56 -2.91 2.35 6.28
C PRO A 56 -1.38 2.30 6.15
N THR A 57 -0.78 1.31 6.80
CA THR A 57 0.60 0.92 6.56
C THR A 57 0.75 0.23 5.21
N VAL A 58 1.97 0.21 4.68
CA VAL A 58 2.31 -0.58 3.49
C VAL A 58 1.86 -2.04 3.60
N LYS A 59 1.97 -2.64 4.80
CA LYS A 59 1.60 -4.05 5.01
C LYS A 59 0.08 -4.25 4.91
N GLU A 60 -0.71 -3.39 5.54
CA GLU A 60 -2.18 -3.45 5.51
C GLU A 60 -2.69 -3.28 4.08
N LEU A 61 -2.19 -2.29 3.34
CA LEU A 61 -2.62 -2.06 1.97
C LEU A 61 -2.29 -3.22 1.04
N ILE A 62 -1.10 -3.81 1.12
CA ILE A 62 -0.74 -4.96 0.28
C ILE A 62 -1.56 -6.18 0.68
N ALA A 63 -1.82 -6.40 1.98
CA ALA A 63 -2.66 -7.51 2.41
C ALA A 63 -4.08 -7.40 1.84
N PHE A 64 -4.67 -6.19 1.88
CA PHE A 64 -5.96 -5.91 1.25
C PHE A 64 -5.93 -6.19 -0.26
N ALA A 65 -4.95 -5.64 -0.99
CA ALA A 65 -4.84 -5.83 -2.42
C ALA A 65 -4.67 -7.31 -2.83
N VAL A 66 -3.92 -8.09 -2.04
CA VAL A 66 -3.80 -9.55 -2.25
C VAL A 66 -5.14 -10.26 -2.00
N GLY A 67 -5.93 -9.81 -1.04
CA GLY A 67 -7.29 -10.32 -0.80
C GLY A 67 -8.19 -10.08 -2.01
N GLU A 68 -8.25 -8.84 -2.50
CA GLU A 68 -9.06 -8.45 -3.66
C GLU A 68 -8.69 -9.26 -4.92
N LEU A 69 -7.40 -9.47 -5.17
CA LEU A 69 -6.95 -10.27 -6.32
C LEU A 69 -7.42 -11.73 -6.23
N ARG A 70 -7.41 -12.32 -5.03
CA ARG A 70 -7.86 -13.69 -4.82
C ARG A 70 -9.37 -13.85 -4.96
N GLU A 71 -10.14 -12.83 -4.63
CA GLU A 71 -11.60 -12.85 -4.85
C GLU A 71 -11.93 -12.68 -6.34
N GLN A 72 -11.13 -11.96 -7.12
CA GLN A 72 -11.30 -11.83 -8.57
C GLN A 72 -10.92 -13.09 -9.36
N GLU A 73 -10.08 -13.95 -8.80
CA GLU A 73 -9.67 -15.24 -9.39
C GLU A 73 -10.70 -16.37 -9.15
N LYS A 74 -11.75 -16.12 -8.37
CA LYS A 74 -12.86 -17.06 -8.13
C LYS A 74 -13.98 -16.87 -9.14
#